data_AF-D5RP48-F1
#
_entry.id   AF-D5RP48-F1
#
_cell.length_a   1.000
_cell.length_b   1.000
_cell.length_c   1.000
_cell.angle_alpha   90.00
_cell.angle_beta   90.00
_cell.angle_gamma   90.00
#
_symmetry.space_group_name_H-M   'P 1'
#
loop_
_entity.id
_entity.type
_entity.pdbx_description
1 polymer ?
#
loop_
_entity_poly.entity_id
_entity_poly.type
_entity_poly.pdbx_seq_one_letter_code
_entity_poly.pdbx_strand_id
1 'polypeptide(L)'
;AAAEAGRARAAVELAQARLRYCEIRAPWDGRVAQRHLRRHEFALDGKPLLDLVAAGPLRLRAQLPSAWVAWLRPGLVAELQVDETGTTHTATLERVGARVDTASLTVDASFTLTEPLGALLPGMSGTLRLQPPSSLAAAMPQ
;
A
#
# COMPACT_ATOMS: atom_id res chain seq x y z
N ALA A 1 -21.76 -18.54 46.00
CA ALA A 1 -20.76 -17.46 46.17
C ALA A 1 -19.78 -17.36 45.01
N ALA A 2 -19.00 -18.41 44.69
CA ALA A 2 -17.98 -18.35 43.62
C ALA A 2 -18.55 -18.10 42.20
N ALA A 3 -19.70 -18.67 41.86
CA ALA A 3 -20.35 -18.46 40.56
C ALA A 3 -20.84 -17.01 40.37
N GLU A 4 -21.37 -16.38 41.43
CA GLU A 4 -21.83 -14.99 41.40
C GLU A 4 -20.65 -14.01 41.27
N ALA A 5 -19.56 -14.28 41.99
CA ALA A 5 -18.31 -13.53 41.84
C ALA A 5 -17.70 -13.66 40.44
N GLY A 6 -17.78 -14.85 39.82
CA GLY A 6 -17.36 -15.07 38.43
C GLY A 6 -18.19 -14.26 37.43
N ARG A 7 -19.52 -14.23 37.60
CA ARG A 7 -20.42 -13.43 36.76
C ARG A 7 -20.14 -11.93 36.87
N ALA A 8 -19.97 -11.43 38.09
CA ALA A 8 -19.67 -10.02 38.33
C ALA A 8 -18.31 -9.62 37.70
N ARG A 9 -17.29 -10.48 37.81
CA ARG A 9 -15.99 -10.24 37.16
C ARG A 9 -16.10 -10.20 35.64
N ALA A 10 -16.79 -11.16 35.03
CA ALA A 10 -17.00 -11.18 33.58
C ALA A 10 -17.77 -9.93 33.09
N ALA A 11 -18.75 -9.44 33.85
CA ALA A 11 -19.47 -8.21 33.53
C ALA A 11 -18.55 -6.97 33.55
N VAL A 12 -17.63 -6.89 34.52
CA VAL A 12 -16.63 -5.81 34.59
C VAL A 12 -15.66 -5.89 33.41
N GLU A 13 -15.14 -7.07 33.09
CA GLU A 13 -14.23 -7.26 31.94
C GLU A 13 -14.89 -6.89 30.62
N LEU A 14 -16.16 -7.24 30.44
CA LEU A 14 -16.95 -6.87 29.26
C LEU A 14 -17.16 -5.35 29.19
N ALA A 15 -17.48 -4.70 30.31
CA ALA A 15 -17.64 -3.25 30.36
C ALA A 15 -16.32 -2.52 30.07
N GLN A 16 -15.20 -3.01 30.60
CA GLN A 16 -13.87 -2.48 30.30
C GLN A 16 -13.50 -2.68 28.82
N ALA A 17 -13.86 -3.83 28.23
CA ALA A 17 -13.67 -4.06 26.81
C ALA A 17 -14.46 -3.07 25.96
N ARG A 18 -15.70 -2.75 26.35
CA ARG A 18 -16.52 -1.74 25.68
C ARG A 18 -15.92 -0.34 25.74
N LEU A 19 -15.37 0.04 26.89
CA LEU A 19 -14.69 1.34 27.04
C LEU A 19 -13.47 1.49 26.13
N ARG A 20 -12.75 0.40 25.82
CA ARG A 20 -11.61 0.47 24.89
C ARG A 20 -12.04 0.85 23.47
N TYR A 21 -13.26 0.53 23.05
CA TYR A 21 -13.77 0.96 21.74
C TYR A 21 -14.12 2.45 21.68
N CYS A 22 -14.20 3.15 22.83
CA CYS A 22 -14.42 4.58 22.88
C CYS A 22 -13.16 5.40 22.53
N GLU A 23 -11.99 4.78 22.56
CA GLU A 23 -10.73 5.42 22.16
C GLU A 23 -10.22 4.79 20.85
N ILE A 24 -10.27 5.57 19.78
CA ILE A 24 -9.83 5.12 18.46
C ILE A 24 -8.38 5.55 18.26
N ARG A 25 -7.46 4.61 18.46
CA ARG A 25 -6.03 4.81 18.23
C ARG A 25 -5.63 4.30 16.85
N ALA A 26 -4.77 5.05 16.16
CA ALA A 26 -4.18 4.59 14.91
C ALA A 26 -3.27 3.38 15.20
N PRO A 27 -3.36 2.29 14.41
CA PRO A 27 -2.53 1.10 14.61
C PRO A 27 -1.07 1.28 14.17
N TRP A 28 -0.75 2.36 13.43
CA TRP A 28 0.58 2.67 12.91
C TRP A 28 0.71 4.18 12.61
N ASP A 29 1.95 4.65 12.46
CA ASP A 29 2.26 6.03 12.11
C ASP A 29 1.90 6.34 10.66
N GLY A 30 1.26 7.48 10.45
CA GLY A 30 0.72 7.86 9.16
C GLY A 30 0.04 9.22 9.14
N ARG A 31 -0.68 9.47 8.05
CA ARG A 31 -1.46 10.69 7.82
C ARG A 31 -2.93 10.34 7.64
N VAL A 32 -3.82 11.18 8.15
CA VAL A 32 -5.26 11.06 7.88
C VAL A 32 -5.51 11.60 6.47
N ALA A 33 -5.96 10.73 5.56
CA ALA A 33 -6.34 11.10 4.20
C ALA A 33 -7.75 11.67 4.15
N GLN A 34 -8.70 11.01 4.81
CA GLN A 34 -10.09 11.44 4.86
C GLN A 34 -10.69 11.16 6.23
N ARG A 35 -11.58 12.06 6.67
CA ARG A 35 -12.40 11.87 7.86
C ARG A 35 -13.86 11.80 7.45
N HIS A 36 -14.49 10.66 7.70
CA HIS A 36 -15.88 10.40 7.34
C HIS A 36 -16.86 10.89 8.39
N LEU A 37 -16.45 10.96 9.67
CA LEU A 37 -17.29 11.47 10.76
C LEU A 37 -16.90 12.84 11.24
N ARG A 38 -17.91 13.65 11.55
CA ARG A 38 -17.71 14.96 12.17
C ARG A 38 -17.78 14.86 13.69
N ARG A 39 -17.31 15.92 14.35
CA ARG A 39 -17.47 16.05 15.79
C ARG A 39 -18.97 16.06 16.11
N HIS A 40 -19.36 15.30 17.14
CA HIS A 40 -20.75 15.12 17.57
C HIS A 40 -21.63 14.27 16.64
N GLU A 41 -21.05 13.58 15.66
CA GLU A 41 -21.77 12.62 14.84
C GLU A 41 -21.73 11.22 15.47
N PHE A 42 -22.81 10.45 15.30
CA PHE A 42 -22.93 9.11 15.87
C PHE A 42 -22.21 8.08 14.98
N ALA A 43 -21.26 7.35 15.57
CA ALA A 43 -20.58 6.23 14.90
C ALA A 43 -21.46 4.99 14.91
N LEU A 44 -21.75 4.47 13.72
CA LEU A 44 -22.44 3.20 13.53
C LEU A 44 -21.43 2.10 13.23
N ASP A 45 -21.69 0.91 13.75
CA ASP A 45 -20.86 -0.26 13.48
C ASP A 45 -20.76 -0.52 11.98
N GLY A 46 -19.55 -0.81 11.52
CA GLY A 46 -19.25 -1.07 10.12
C GLY A 46 -19.13 0.17 9.23
N LYS A 47 -19.39 1.39 9.73
CA LYS A 47 -19.12 2.61 8.95
C LYS A 47 -17.65 3.03 9.10
N PRO A 48 -16.96 3.35 8.00
CA PRO A 48 -15.60 3.87 8.06
C PRO A 48 -15.61 5.24 8.76
N LEU A 49 -14.60 5.47 9.61
CA LEU A 49 -14.49 6.69 10.40
C LEU A 49 -13.37 7.60 9.86
N LEU A 50 -12.23 6.99 9.54
CA LEU A 50 -11.01 7.64 9.09
C LEU A 50 -10.34 6.76 8.03
N ASP A 51 -9.83 7.38 6.98
CA ASP A 51 -8.89 6.76 6.06
C ASP A 51 -7.48 7.20 6.44
N LEU A 52 -6.61 6.23 6.70
CA LEU A 52 -5.22 6.46 7.11
C LEU A 52 -4.29 6.04 5.97
N VAL A 53 -3.19 6.78 5.81
CA VAL A 53 -2.11 6.49 4.87
C VAL A 53 -0.80 6.37 5.64
N ALA A 54 -0.12 5.22 5.51
CA ALA A 54 1.08 4.91 6.30
C ALA A 54 2.26 5.80 5.93
N ALA A 55 3.07 6.18 6.94
CA ALA A 55 4.28 6.99 6.77
C ALA A 55 5.51 6.16 6.32
N GLY A 56 5.28 5.04 5.65
CA GLY A 56 6.34 4.10 5.23
C GLY A 56 6.98 4.45 3.89
N PRO A 57 7.96 3.64 3.43
CA PRO A 57 8.55 3.81 2.10
C PRO A 57 7.47 3.68 1.03
N LEU A 58 7.51 4.58 0.04
CA LEU A 58 6.58 4.53 -1.08
C LEU A 58 6.90 3.32 -1.95
N ARG A 59 5.84 2.58 -2.27
CA ARG A 59 5.89 1.43 -3.17
C ARG A 59 5.13 1.77 -4.44
N LEU A 60 5.82 1.64 -5.56
CA LEU A 60 5.24 1.74 -6.88
C LEU A 60 4.69 0.36 -7.27
N ARG A 61 3.46 0.33 -7.76
CA ARG A 61 2.91 -0.84 -8.46
C ARG A 61 2.85 -0.54 -9.94
N ALA A 62 3.38 -1.44 -10.75
CA ALA A 62 3.31 -1.36 -12.20
C ALA A 62 2.78 -2.68 -12.75
N GLN A 63 1.91 -2.59 -13.76
CA GLN A 63 1.51 -3.73 -14.56
C GLN A 63 2.44 -3.81 -15.77
N LEU A 64 3.22 -4.88 -15.87
CA LEU A 64 4.20 -5.07 -16.93
C LEU A 64 3.73 -6.15 -17.89
N PRO A 65 4.11 -6.10 -19.18
CA PRO A 65 3.80 -7.18 -20.12
C PRO A 65 4.34 -8.53 -19.62
N SER A 66 3.53 -9.59 -19.73
CA SER A 66 3.94 -10.95 -19.32
C SER A 66 5.18 -11.45 -20.07
N ALA A 67 5.44 -10.97 -21.29
CA ALA A 67 6.65 -11.26 -22.05
C ALA A 67 7.95 -10.86 -21.32
N TRP A 68 7.90 -9.88 -20.41
CA TRP A 68 9.08 -9.38 -19.70
C TRP A 68 9.46 -10.23 -18.49
N VAL A 69 8.58 -11.13 -18.03
CA VAL A 69 8.82 -12.02 -16.88
C VAL A 69 10.13 -12.82 -17.02
N ALA A 70 10.55 -13.13 -18.25
CA ALA A 70 11.79 -13.85 -18.52
C ALA A 70 13.03 -13.19 -17.88
N TRP A 71 13.07 -11.85 -17.86
CA TRP A 71 14.24 -11.07 -17.42
C TRP A 71 13.97 -10.15 -16.23
N LEU A 72 12.72 -9.94 -15.84
CA LEU A 72 12.39 -9.24 -14.59
C LEU A 72 12.92 -10.05 -13.39
N ARG A 73 13.86 -9.47 -12.65
CA ARG A 73 14.45 -10.04 -11.44
C ARG A 73 14.51 -8.99 -10.34
N PRO A 74 14.26 -9.35 -9.07
CA PRO A 74 14.46 -8.44 -7.95
C PRO A 74 15.86 -7.81 -8.00
N GLY A 75 15.96 -6.52 -7.69
CA GLY A 75 17.17 -5.71 -7.81
C GLY A 75 17.31 -4.94 -9.12
N LEU A 76 16.43 -5.17 -10.11
CA LEU A 76 16.39 -4.36 -11.33
C LEU A 76 16.10 -2.89 -11.00
N VAL A 77 16.91 -1.98 -11.55
CA VAL A 77 16.73 -0.54 -11.39
C VAL A 77 15.89 -0.01 -12.55
N ALA A 78 14.92 0.83 -12.23
CA ALA A 78 14.03 1.50 -13.16
C ALA A 78 13.96 2.99 -12.85
N GLU A 79 13.70 3.79 -13.88
CA GLU A 79 13.56 5.24 -13.76
C GLU A 79 12.07 5.58 -13.81
N LEU A 80 11.53 6.16 -12.73
CA LEU A 80 10.16 6.64 -12.65
C LEU A 80 10.13 8.13 -12.94
N GLN A 81 9.43 8.52 -14.00
CA GLN A 81 9.06 9.91 -14.23
C GLN A 81 7.64 10.13 -13.72
N VAL A 82 7.47 10.98 -12.71
CA VAL A 82 6.17 11.28 -12.09
C VAL A 82 5.46 12.37 -12.89
N ASP A 83 4.23 12.12 -13.32
CA ASP A 83 3.52 13.00 -14.25
C ASP A 83 3.08 14.30 -13.57
N GLU A 84 2.66 14.23 -12.30
CA GLU A 84 2.13 15.40 -11.57
C GLU A 84 3.21 16.39 -11.14
N THR A 85 4.43 15.92 -10.90
CA THR A 85 5.54 16.76 -10.42
C THR A 85 6.61 17.01 -11.48
N GLY A 86 6.62 16.20 -12.56
CA GLY A 86 7.68 16.20 -13.56
C GLY A 86 9.04 15.73 -13.03
N THR A 87 9.09 15.21 -11.81
CA THR A 87 10.33 14.75 -11.17
C THR A 87 10.64 13.32 -11.55
N THR A 88 11.95 13.02 -11.60
CA THR A 88 12.44 11.69 -11.90
C THR A 88 13.03 11.06 -10.65
N HIS A 89 12.68 9.81 -10.40
CA HIS A 89 13.12 9.05 -9.24
C HIS A 89 13.59 7.65 -9.61
N THR A 90 14.58 7.17 -8.88
CA THR A 90 15.06 5.80 -9.02
C THR A 90 14.16 4.83 -8.23
N ALA A 91 13.66 3.79 -8.91
CA ALA A 91 12.88 2.74 -8.30
C ALA A 91 13.56 1.38 -8.48
N THR A 92 13.61 0.56 -7.44
CA THR A 92 14.22 -0.77 -7.48
C THR A 92 13.14 -1.84 -7.40
N LEU A 93 13.17 -2.82 -8.31
CA LEU A 93 12.24 -3.93 -8.34
C LEU A 93 12.43 -4.79 -7.08
N GLU A 94 11.41 -4.79 -6.21
CA GLU A 94 11.41 -5.60 -5.00
C GLU A 94 10.84 -6.99 -5.28
N ARG A 95 9.74 -7.04 -6.05
CA ARG A 95 9.00 -8.28 -6.28
C ARG A 95 8.23 -8.25 -7.59
N VAL A 96 8.24 -9.38 -8.27
CA VAL A 96 7.35 -9.69 -9.40
C VAL A 96 6.22 -10.59 -8.90
N GLY A 97 5.00 -10.35 -9.40
CA GLY A 97 3.80 -11.09 -9.07
C GLY A 97 3.92 -12.55 -9.51
N ALA A 98 3.38 -13.45 -8.68
CA ALA A 98 3.43 -14.89 -8.94
C ALA A 98 2.36 -15.36 -9.95
N ARG A 99 1.54 -14.45 -10.47
CA ARG A 99 0.43 -14.74 -11.39
C ARG A 99 0.41 -13.71 -12.50
N VAL A 100 0.14 -14.19 -13.71
CA VAL A 100 -0.20 -13.36 -14.87
C VAL A 100 -1.70 -13.15 -14.85
N ASP A 101 -2.14 -11.91 -15.00
CA ASP A 101 -3.53 -11.59 -15.28
C ASP A 101 -3.82 -11.96 -16.74
N THR A 102 -4.68 -12.96 -16.93
CA THR A 102 -5.04 -13.46 -18.27
C THR A 102 -5.92 -12.50 -19.06
N ALA A 103 -6.62 -11.57 -18.40
CA ALA A 103 -7.47 -10.59 -19.08
C ALA A 103 -6.65 -9.48 -19.74
N SER A 104 -5.60 -9.02 -19.05
CA SER A 104 -4.72 -7.93 -19.51
C SER A 104 -3.39 -8.41 -20.09
N LEU A 105 -3.07 -9.71 -19.95
CA LEU A 105 -1.77 -10.30 -20.30
C LEU A 105 -0.59 -9.62 -19.58
N THR A 106 -0.83 -9.07 -18.38
CA THR A 106 0.17 -8.37 -17.57
C THR A 106 0.55 -9.16 -16.32
N VAL A 107 1.72 -8.81 -15.76
CA VAL A 107 2.19 -9.26 -14.45
C VAL A 107 2.34 -8.05 -13.54
N ASP A 108 1.90 -8.19 -12.29
CA ASP A 108 2.11 -7.15 -11.29
C ASP A 108 3.59 -7.10 -10.89
N ALA A 109 4.16 -5.92 -10.83
CA ALA A 109 5.50 -5.69 -10.29
C ALA A 109 5.46 -4.61 -9.22
N SER A 110 6.18 -4.83 -8.12
CA SER A 110 6.30 -3.90 -7.01
C SER A 110 7.73 -3.37 -6.95
N PHE A 111 7.87 -2.05 -7.00
CA PHE A 111 9.16 -1.36 -6.88
C PHE A 111 9.16 -0.52 -5.60
N THR A 112 10.32 -0.42 -4.96
CA THR A 112 10.55 0.47 -3.82
C THR A 112 11.33 1.69 -4.30
N LEU A 113 10.93 2.87 -3.85
CA LEU A 113 11.67 4.11 -4.08
C LEU A 113 12.66 4.33 -2.93
N THR A 114 13.93 4.50 -3.27
CA THR A 114 15.04 4.54 -2.28
C THR A 114 15.49 5.97 -1.95
N GLU A 115 14.93 6.98 -2.62
CA GLU A 115 15.32 8.39 -2.48
C GLU A 115 14.42 9.18 -1.53
N PRO A 116 14.83 10.36 -1.03
CA PRO A 116 13.95 11.23 -0.26
C PRO A 116 12.74 11.68 -1.10
N LEU A 117 11.61 11.06 -0.83
CA LEU A 117 10.31 11.20 -1.51
C LEU A 117 9.56 12.50 -1.18
N GLY A 118 10.27 13.58 -0.81
CA GLY A 118 9.73 14.71 -0.04
C GLY A 118 8.44 15.36 -0.58
N ALA A 119 8.23 15.34 -1.90
CA ALA A 119 7.03 15.87 -2.55
C ALA A 119 6.07 14.80 -3.09
N LEU A 120 6.42 13.52 -3.00
CA LEU A 120 5.62 12.43 -3.55
C LEU A 120 4.53 12.00 -2.58
N LEU A 121 3.30 11.91 -3.09
CA LEU A 121 2.14 11.44 -2.35
C LEU A 121 1.67 10.10 -2.93
N PRO A 122 1.19 9.17 -2.07
CA PRO A 122 0.49 7.99 -2.55
C PRO A 122 -0.68 8.35 -3.46
N GLY A 123 -0.78 7.64 -4.60
CA GLY A 123 -1.81 7.88 -5.61
C GLY A 123 -1.34 8.70 -6.82
N MET A 124 -0.15 9.29 -6.76
CA MET A 124 0.49 9.88 -7.95
C MET A 124 0.80 8.81 -9.01
N SER A 125 0.73 9.21 -10.26
CA SER A 125 0.97 8.36 -11.42
C SER A 125 2.23 8.77 -12.17
N GLY A 126 2.75 7.89 -13.01
CA GLY A 126 3.96 8.19 -13.74
C GLY A 126 4.31 7.11 -14.74
N THR A 127 5.29 7.45 -15.58
CA THR A 127 5.83 6.54 -16.59
C THR A 127 7.08 5.87 -16.05
N LEU A 128 7.07 4.53 -16.02
CA LEU A 128 8.24 3.75 -15.64
C LEU A 128 9.06 3.38 -16.88
N ARG A 129 10.32 3.81 -16.91
CA ARG A 129 11.29 3.45 -17.94
C ARG A 129 12.15 2.30 -17.44
N LEU A 130 12.02 1.17 -18.12
CA LEU A 130 12.77 -0.05 -17.86
C LEU A 130 13.73 -0.29 -19.03
N GLN A 131 15.01 -0.50 -18.73
CA GLN A 131 16.00 -0.89 -19.73
C GLN A 131 16.19 -2.41 -19.66
N PRO A 132 15.82 -3.17 -20.72
CA PRO A 132 16.11 -4.59 -20.77
C PRO A 132 17.64 -4.80 -20.85
N PRO A 133 18.17 -5.92 -20.32
CA PRO A 133 19.57 -6.26 -20.51
C PRO A 133 19.88 -6.36 -22.02
N SER A 134 21.05 -5.87 -22.43
CA SER A 134 21.47 -5.74 -23.83
C SER A 134 21.43 -7.05 -24.64
N SER A 135 21.42 -8.21 -23.97
CA SER A 135 21.25 -9.52 -24.58
C SER A 135 19.83 -9.85 -25.06
N LEU A 136 18.81 -9.12 -24.60
CA LEU A 136 17.40 -9.32 -24.92
C LEU A 136 16.80 -8.23 -25.81
N ALA A 137 17.45 -7.07 -25.91
CA ALA A 137 16.98 -5.93 -26.71
C ALA A 137 16.84 -6.26 -28.22
N ALA A 138 17.52 -7.30 -28.71
CA ALA A 138 17.43 -7.74 -30.11
C ALA A 138 16.19 -8.59 -30.45
N ALA A 139 15.37 -8.99 -29.47
CA ALA A 139 14.32 -10.00 -29.66
C ALA A 139 12.87 -9.52 -29.45
N MET A 140 12.63 -8.23 -29.16
CA MET A 140 11.28 -7.70 -29.00
C MET A 140 10.70 -7.17 -30.33
N PRO A 141 9.51 -7.62 -30.76
CA PRO A 141 8.74 -6.94 -31.79
C PRO A 141 8.15 -5.64 -31.21
N GLN A 142 8.12 -4.59 -32.05
CA GLN A 142 7.59 -3.26 -31.72
C GLN A 142 6.07 -3.25 -31.56
#